data_AF-A0A4S2FZF5-F1
#
_entry.id   AF-A0A4S2FZF5-F1
#
_cell.length_a   1.000
_cell.length_b   1.000
_cell.length_c   1.000
_cell.angle_alpha   90.00
_cell.angle_beta   90.00
_cell.angle_gamma   90.00
#
_symmetry.space_group_name_H-M   'P 1'
#
loop_
_entity.id
_entity.type
_entity.pdbx_description
1 polymer ?
#
loop_
_entity_poly.entity_id
_entity_poly.type
_entity_poly.pdbx_seq_one_letter_code
_entity_poly.pdbx_strand_id
1 'polypeptide(L)'
;MKFFANITAAVLTLSALGGPTAFGAPVLYDADCLERMVDALDYNLDQQYAWDSADTTLMLEFKKRPVRIDISDGRVVHVGYRMFSDSQREHMPYRQVFDFLERYALDAELPVKRVKSVEAMLAEDEVTCSESGFSRLRSYASDSTLLLSVADIGGRRYRVEWRKEDTPVYYIEFPIEYELLHGASMPENERRLVADIQAWKGSRERVDTLTSREELVPIYRKNYYILPGDSYLLDNLTSNRYYMLAEDSDSLFVPIYTRDYPLESLATLLVTGTLPNDFSFEMKVDGYNMLPTVTVPVNAALDYFRSCGCVPFFGVGDFTDPVATCYLVMRNPSEGYCHLMRVTVNVSELDSRHGTMACRLTPYIPMSRVASLFDD
;
A
#
# COMPACT_ATOMS: atom_id res chain seq x y z
N MET A 1 13.61 -81.66 -20.33
CA MET A 1 12.51 -82.45 -19.72
C MET A 1 11.82 -81.58 -18.68
N LYS A 2 10.55 -81.20 -18.92
CA LYS A 2 9.50 -80.76 -17.96
C LYS A 2 9.79 -79.48 -17.14
N PHE A 3 8.91 -78.49 -16.94
CA PHE A 3 7.47 -78.29 -17.14
C PHE A 3 7.16 -76.76 -17.22
N PHE A 4 6.01 -76.43 -17.84
CA PHE A 4 5.37 -75.11 -17.96
C PHE A 4 4.88 -74.51 -16.63
N ALA A 5 4.72 -73.17 -16.56
CA ALA A 5 3.42 -72.52 -16.28
C ALA A 5 3.51 -70.97 -16.34
N ASN A 6 2.67 -70.38 -17.21
CA ASN A 6 2.23 -68.98 -17.15
C ASN A 6 1.23 -68.82 -15.99
N ILE A 7 1.31 -67.74 -15.21
CA ILE A 7 0.17 -67.24 -14.43
C ILE A 7 0.11 -65.71 -14.55
N THR A 8 -1.02 -65.28 -15.12
CA THR A 8 -1.56 -63.93 -15.24
C THR A 8 -1.81 -63.33 -13.85
N ALA A 9 -1.31 -62.13 -13.56
CA ALA A 9 -1.63 -61.39 -12.34
C ALA A 9 -2.74 -60.37 -12.63
N ALA A 10 -3.86 -60.53 -11.93
CA ALA A 10 -5.03 -59.68 -11.97
C ALA A 10 -4.76 -58.32 -11.30
N VAL A 11 -5.25 -57.26 -11.94
CA VAL A 11 -5.36 -55.91 -11.38
C VAL A 11 -6.47 -55.93 -10.31
N LEU A 12 -6.08 -55.72 -9.06
CA LEU A 12 -7.00 -55.48 -7.94
C LEU A 12 -7.11 -53.97 -7.73
N THR A 13 -8.25 -53.42 -8.11
CA THR A 13 -8.68 -52.05 -7.77
C THR A 13 -8.91 -51.97 -6.27
N LEU A 14 -8.02 -51.27 -5.56
CA LEU A 14 -8.27 -50.83 -4.19
C LEU A 14 -8.86 -49.43 -4.23
N SER A 15 -10.18 -49.35 -4.09
CA SER A 15 -10.89 -48.16 -3.67
C SER A 15 -10.48 -47.82 -2.24
N ALA A 16 -9.55 -46.87 -2.09
CA ALA A 16 -9.23 -46.28 -0.80
C ALA A 16 -10.13 -45.06 -0.55
N LEU A 17 -10.92 -45.22 0.51
CA LEU A 17 -11.79 -44.26 1.17
C LEU A 17 -11.15 -42.88 1.36
N GLY A 18 -12.02 -41.86 1.36
CA GLY A 18 -11.71 -40.45 1.45
C GLY A 18 -10.62 -40.12 2.47
N GLY A 19 -9.55 -39.49 1.96
CA GLY A 19 -8.67 -38.70 2.78
C GLY A 19 -9.41 -37.48 3.35
N PRO A 20 -8.91 -36.90 4.45
CA PRO A 20 -9.47 -35.66 4.96
C PRO A 20 -9.38 -34.63 3.83
N THR A 21 -10.50 -34.01 3.49
CA THR A 21 -10.49 -32.72 2.80
C THR A 21 -9.50 -31.85 3.55
N ALA A 22 -8.39 -31.49 2.91
CA ALA A 22 -7.51 -30.48 3.44
C ALA A 22 -8.40 -29.24 3.67
N PHE A 23 -8.68 -28.94 4.93
CA PHE A 23 -9.24 -27.63 5.26
C PHE A 23 -8.17 -26.65 4.82
N GLY A 24 -8.42 -25.96 3.71
CA GLY A 24 -7.57 -24.89 3.23
C GLY A 24 -7.38 -23.87 4.36
N ALA A 25 -6.23 -23.19 4.38
CA ALA A 25 -6.08 -22.02 5.22
C ALA A 25 -7.26 -21.06 4.93
N PRO A 26 -7.83 -20.40 5.96
CA PRO A 26 -8.94 -19.48 5.75
C PRO A 26 -8.54 -18.39 4.76
N VAL A 27 -9.48 -18.01 3.89
CA VAL A 27 -9.29 -16.89 2.97
C VAL A 27 -9.02 -15.63 3.77
N LEU A 28 -7.95 -14.92 3.40
CA LEU A 28 -7.63 -13.63 3.96
C LEU A 28 -8.24 -12.54 3.05
N TYR A 29 -8.67 -11.44 3.65
CA TYR A 29 -9.25 -10.30 2.95
C TYR A 29 -8.47 -9.05 3.31
N ASP A 30 -8.34 -8.09 2.41
CA ASP A 30 -7.68 -6.81 2.68
C ASP A 30 -8.56 -5.83 3.45
N ALA A 31 -9.89 -5.98 3.36
CA ALA A 31 -10.83 -5.25 4.18
C ALA A 31 -12.01 -6.14 4.62
N ASP A 32 -12.54 -5.88 5.81
CA ASP A 32 -13.69 -6.56 6.41
C ASP A 32 -14.95 -6.32 5.55
N CYS A 33 -14.99 -5.22 4.78
CA CYS A 33 -16.07 -5.00 3.80
C CYS A 33 -16.04 -6.02 2.67
N LEU A 34 -14.86 -6.47 2.21
CA LEU A 34 -14.73 -7.43 1.12
C LEU A 34 -15.26 -8.81 1.55
N GLU A 35 -14.95 -9.23 2.78
CA GLU A 35 -15.49 -10.46 3.38
C GLU A 35 -17.03 -10.41 3.41
N ARG A 36 -17.60 -9.32 3.96
CA ARG A 36 -19.06 -9.12 3.99
C ARG A 36 -19.69 -9.12 2.60
N MET A 37 -19.00 -8.60 1.59
CA MET A 37 -19.48 -8.57 0.22
C MET A 37 -19.49 -9.97 -0.41
N VAL A 38 -18.45 -10.76 -0.20
CA VAL A 38 -18.39 -12.16 -0.66
C VAL A 38 -19.49 -12.99 0.01
N ASP A 39 -19.70 -12.82 1.32
CA ASP A 39 -20.79 -13.47 2.05
C ASP A 39 -22.16 -13.09 1.49
N ALA A 40 -22.37 -11.81 1.18
CA ALA A 40 -23.63 -11.32 0.61
C ALA A 40 -23.87 -11.78 -0.83
N LEU A 41 -22.82 -12.21 -1.54
CA LEU A 41 -22.91 -12.86 -2.86
C LEU A 41 -23.23 -14.36 -2.76
N ASP A 42 -23.25 -14.93 -1.54
CA ASP A 42 -23.44 -16.37 -1.27
C ASP A 42 -22.42 -17.23 -2.04
N TYR A 43 -21.17 -16.75 -2.13
CA TYR A 43 -20.08 -17.42 -2.84
C TYR A 43 -19.05 -17.96 -1.86
N ASN A 44 -18.85 -19.28 -1.87
CA ASN A 44 -17.90 -19.96 -0.99
C ASN A 44 -16.51 -20.03 -1.63
N LEU A 45 -15.60 -19.15 -1.20
CA LEU A 45 -14.20 -19.15 -1.64
C LEU A 45 -13.39 -20.33 -1.07
N ASP A 46 -13.72 -20.81 0.13
CA ASP A 46 -12.99 -21.88 0.84
C ASP A 46 -13.01 -23.25 0.12
N GLN A 47 -13.96 -23.47 -0.78
CA GLN A 47 -14.17 -24.77 -1.44
C GLN A 47 -13.55 -24.91 -2.82
N GLN A 48 -12.96 -23.86 -3.41
CA GLN A 48 -12.61 -23.89 -4.84
C GLN A 48 -11.13 -23.71 -5.18
N TYR A 49 -10.27 -23.21 -4.29
CA TYR A 49 -8.88 -22.92 -4.66
C TYR A 49 -7.90 -23.30 -3.54
N ALA A 50 -6.91 -24.12 -3.88
CA ALA A 50 -5.64 -24.08 -3.16
C ALA A 50 -5.02 -22.72 -3.50
N TRP A 51 -4.95 -21.81 -2.53
CA TRP A 51 -4.40 -20.47 -2.72
C TRP A 51 -2.89 -20.55 -2.92
N ASP A 52 -2.51 -20.99 -4.11
CA ASP A 52 -1.16 -20.79 -4.63
C ASP A 52 -0.96 -19.27 -4.71
N SER A 53 0.25 -18.79 -4.42
CA SER A 53 0.60 -17.36 -4.33
C SER A 53 0.57 -16.61 -5.68
N ALA A 54 -0.28 -17.03 -6.62
CA ALA A 54 -0.44 -16.43 -7.93
C ALA A 54 -1.65 -15.48 -7.92
N ASP A 55 -1.43 -14.26 -8.40
CA ASP A 55 -2.50 -13.30 -8.63
C ASP A 55 -3.60 -13.92 -9.49
N THR A 56 -4.84 -13.86 -9.01
CA THR A 56 -5.99 -14.52 -9.62
C THR A 56 -7.18 -13.56 -9.68
N THR A 57 -7.90 -13.56 -10.80
CA THR A 57 -9.19 -12.85 -10.95
C THR A 57 -10.31 -13.85 -11.18
N LEU A 58 -11.29 -13.87 -10.29
CA LEU A 58 -12.51 -14.68 -10.43
C LEU A 58 -13.63 -13.82 -11.01
N MET A 59 -14.44 -14.41 -11.88
CA MET A 59 -15.60 -13.77 -12.50
C MET A 59 -16.88 -14.45 -12.07
N LEU A 60 -17.75 -13.70 -11.41
CA LEU A 60 -19.06 -14.14 -10.94
C LEU A 60 -20.17 -13.33 -11.62
N GLU A 61 -21.42 -13.72 -11.38
CA GLU A 61 -22.58 -13.00 -11.85
C GLU A 61 -23.51 -12.63 -10.67
N PHE A 62 -23.85 -11.35 -10.56
CA PHE A 62 -24.87 -10.86 -9.62
C PHE A 62 -25.87 -10.01 -10.38
N LYS A 63 -27.18 -10.31 -10.25
CA LYS A 63 -28.26 -9.64 -11.00
C LYS A 63 -28.00 -9.57 -12.51
N LYS A 64 -27.49 -10.65 -13.11
CA LYS A 64 -27.12 -10.74 -14.55
C LYS A 64 -25.99 -9.80 -14.97
N ARG A 65 -25.10 -9.46 -14.05
CA ARG A 65 -23.98 -8.56 -14.30
C ARG A 65 -22.67 -9.16 -13.78
N PRO A 66 -21.55 -8.94 -14.49
CA PRO A 66 -20.27 -9.48 -14.09
C PRO A 66 -19.76 -8.80 -12.81
N VAL A 67 -19.32 -9.60 -11.86
CA VAL A 67 -18.60 -9.21 -10.64
C VAL A 67 -17.21 -9.80 -10.73
N ARG A 68 -16.17 -9.01 -10.42
CA ARG A 68 -14.80 -9.50 -10.29
C ARG A 68 -14.42 -9.62 -8.81
N ILE A 69 -13.65 -10.66 -8.50
CA ILE A 69 -12.93 -10.81 -7.24
C ILE A 69 -11.45 -10.93 -7.59
N ASP A 70 -10.64 -9.99 -7.11
CA ASP A 70 -9.19 -10.07 -7.28
C ASP A 70 -8.56 -10.65 -6.02
N ILE A 71 -7.69 -11.63 -6.21
CA ILE A 71 -6.85 -12.22 -5.19
C ILE A 71 -5.39 -11.90 -5.54
N SER A 72 -4.64 -11.40 -4.57
CA SER A 72 -3.20 -11.19 -4.68
C SER A 72 -2.51 -11.70 -3.42
N ASP A 73 -1.42 -12.44 -3.58
CA ASP A 73 -0.68 -13.08 -2.48
C ASP A 73 -1.57 -13.87 -1.48
N GLY A 74 -2.60 -14.55 -2.01
CA GLY A 74 -3.55 -15.34 -1.21
C GLY A 74 -4.55 -14.52 -0.40
N ARG A 75 -4.67 -13.21 -0.68
CA ARG A 75 -5.62 -12.29 -0.04
C ARG A 75 -6.60 -11.75 -1.07
N VAL A 76 -7.88 -11.67 -0.72
CA VAL A 76 -8.88 -10.96 -1.52
C VAL A 76 -8.64 -9.46 -1.38
N VAL A 77 -8.22 -8.83 -2.47
CA VAL A 77 -7.85 -7.41 -2.52
C VAL A 77 -8.93 -6.53 -3.14
N HIS A 78 -9.87 -7.12 -3.89
CA HIS A 78 -10.99 -6.37 -4.49
C HIS A 78 -12.22 -7.26 -4.70
N VAL A 79 -13.41 -6.68 -4.51
CA VAL A 79 -14.72 -7.26 -4.83
C VAL A 79 -15.60 -6.14 -5.38
N GLY A 80 -16.03 -6.25 -6.63
CA GLY A 80 -16.80 -5.19 -7.27
C GLY A 80 -17.44 -5.60 -8.59
N TYR A 81 -18.40 -4.81 -9.08
CA TYR A 81 -18.89 -4.98 -10.45
C TYR A 81 -17.74 -4.81 -11.44
N ARG A 82 -17.61 -5.63 -12.47
CA ARG A 82 -16.62 -5.40 -13.54
C ARG A 82 -17.14 -4.32 -14.48
N MET A 83 -16.83 -3.07 -14.18
CA MET A 83 -17.24 -1.89 -14.95
C MET A 83 -16.12 -1.39 -15.85
N PHE A 84 -14.87 -1.64 -15.49
CA PHE A 84 -13.70 -1.21 -16.25
C PHE A 84 -13.00 -2.40 -16.89
N SER A 85 -12.42 -2.18 -18.07
CA SER A 85 -11.60 -3.17 -18.76
C SER A 85 -10.25 -3.36 -18.04
N ASP A 86 -9.63 -4.53 -18.22
CA ASP A 86 -8.32 -4.82 -17.63
C ASP A 86 -7.25 -3.83 -18.15
N SER A 87 -7.34 -3.42 -19.43
CA SER A 87 -6.48 -2.38 -19.99
C SER A 87 -6.63 -1.03 -19.27
N GLN A 88 -7.86 -0.59 -18.95
CA GLN A 88 -8.06 0.65 -18.18
C GLN A 88 -7.45 0.54 -16.77
N ARG A 89 -7.59 -0.61 -16.11
CA ARG A 89 -7.08 -0.86 -14.77
C ARG A 89 -5.54 -0.95 -14.71
N GLU A 90 -4.91 -1.51 -15.74
CA GLU A 90 -3.46 -1.68 -15.81
C GLU A 90 -2.72 -0.42 -16.29
N HIS A 91 -3.30 0.34 -17.21
CA HIS A 91 -2.58 1.43 -17.91
C HIS A 91 -2.87 2.82 -17.33
N MET A 92 -3.82 2.95 -16.40
CA MET A 92 -4.07 4.21 -15.69
C MET A 92 -3.52 4.13 -14.25
N PRO A 93 -2.86 5.21 -13.75
CA PRO A 93 -2.23 5.23 -12.42
C PRO A 93 -3.24 5.39 -11.26
N TYR A 94 -4.50 4.97 -11.46
CA TYR A 94 -5.63 5.21 -10.56
C TYR A 94 -6.41 3.93 -10.26
N ARG A 95 -5.72 2.82 -9.99
CA ARG A 95 -6.36 1.53 -9.68
C ARG A 95 -7.37 1.66 -8.52
N GLN A 96 -6.99 2.36 -7.46
CA GLN A 96 -7.83 2.65 -6.29
C GLN A 96 -9.14 3.38 -6.63
N VAL A 97 -9.16 4.19 -7.70
CA VAL A 97 -10.38 4.85 -8.20
C VAL A 97 -11.35 3.84 -8.80
N PHE A 98 -10.83 2.88 -9.58
CA PHE A 98 -11.66 1.84 -10.17
C PHE A 98 -12.16 0.86 -9.11
N ASP A 99 -11.28 0.45 -8.20
CA ASP A 99 -11.63 -0.44 -7.10
C ASP A 99 -12.72 0.17 -6.23
N PHE A 100 -12.58 1.46 -5.87
CA PHE A 100 -13.63 2.22 -5.21
C PHE A 100 -14.95 2.18 -6.00
N LEU A 101 -14.97 2.61 -7.25
CA LEU A 101 -16.22 2.72 -8.01
C LEU A 101 -16.92 1.36 -8.21
N GLU A 102 -16.16 0.30 -8.52
CA GLU A 102 -16.67 -1.05 -8.71
C GLU A 102 -17.23 -1.65 -7.42
N ARG A 103 -16.49 -1.48 -6.31
CA ARG A 103 -16.91 -1.93 -4.98
C ARG A 103 -18.14 -1.15 -4.50
N TYR A 104 -18.10 0.18 -4.61
CA TYR A 104 -19.15 1.08 -4.13
C TYR A 104 -20.47 0.89 -4.91
N ALA A 105 -20.39 0.69 -6.23
CA ALA A 105 -21.56 0.38 -7.06
C ALA A 105 -22.16 -1.00 -6.76
N LEU A 106 -21.33 -1.99 -6.40
CA LEU A 106 -21.79 -3.32 -5.99
C LEU A 106 -22.43 -3.28 -4.62
N ASP A 107 -21.74 -2.69 -3.63
CA ASP A 107 -22.25 -2.54 -2.27
C ASP A 107 -23.65 -1.93 -2.29
N ALA A 108 -23.84 -0.82 -3.04
CA ALA A 108 -25.11 -0.12 -3.26
C ALA A 108 -26.31 -1.04 -3.57
N GLU A 109 -26.07 -2.21 -4.17
CA GLU A 109 -27.09 -3.15 -4.61
C GLU A 109 -27.11 -4.50 -3.89
N LEU A 110 -26.13 -4.79 -3.04
CA LEU A 110 -26.07 -6.03 -2.28
C LEU A 110 -27.24 -6.12 -1.28
N PRO A 111 -27.76 -7.33 -1.02
CA PRO A 111 -28.88 -7.56 -0.12
C PRO A 111 -28.48 -7.49 1.37
N VAL A 112 -27.58 -6.57 1.73
CA VAL A 112 -27.18 -6.33 3.12
C VAL A 112 -28.22 -5.45 3.81
N LYS A 113 -28.39 -5.63 5.12
CA LYS A 113 -29.30 -4.78 5.92
C LYS A 113 -28.74 -3.35 5.96
N ARG A 114 -29.18 -2.52 5.02
CA ARG A 114 -28.80 -1.11 4.94
C ARG A 114 -29.42 -0.34 6.10
N VAL A 115 -28.57 0.35 6.85
CA VAL A 115 -29.00 1.27 7.90
C VAL A 115 -29.49 2.60 7.29
N LYS A 116 -29.02 2.94 6.08
CA LYS A 116 -29.26 4.22 5.40
C LYS A 116 -29.57 4.02 3.91
N SER A 117 -30.24 4.98 3.29
CA SER A 117 -30.49 4.94 1.84
C SER A 117 -29.19 5.17 1.05
N VAL A 118 -29.19 4.85 -0.25
CA VAL A 118 -28.03 5.10 -1.13
C VAL A 118 -27.73 6.59 -1.21
N GLU A 119 -28.76 7.44 -1.23
CA GLU A 119 -28.62 8.90 -1.27
C GLU A 119 -27.97 9.44 0.01
N ALA A 120 -28.35 8.89 1.17
CA ALA A 120 -27.73 9.26 2.44
C ALA A 120 -26.27 8.82 2.51
N MET A 121 -25.94 7.62 2.01
CA MET A 121 -24.57 7.12 1.91
C MET A 121 -23.70 8.03 1.03
N LEU A 122 -24.17 8.35 -0.19
CA LEU A 122 -23.48 9.27 -1.10
C LEU A 122 -23.24 10.64 -0.46
N ALA A 123 -24.21 11.17 0.28
CA ALA A 123 -24.09 12.46 0.95
C ALA A 123 -23.07 12.43 2.10
N GLU A 124 -23.05 11.36 2.90
CA GLU A 124 -22.09 11.19 4.00
C GLU A 124 -20.66 11.00 3.51
N ASP A 125 -20.48 10.27 2.41
CA ASP A 125 -19.18 10.02 1.79
C ASP A 125 -18.74 11.16 0.84
N GLU A 126 -19.52 12.26 0.80
CA GLU A 126 -19.33 13.40 -0.10
C GLU A 126 -19.17 13.01 -1.59
N VAL A 127 -19.84 11.96 -2.04
CA VAL A 127 -19.82 11.49 -3.43
C VAL A 127 -20.86 12.25 -4.24
N THR A 128 -20.43 12.97 -5.27
CA THR A 128 -21.29 13.75 -6.16
C THR A 128 -21.23 13.19 -7.58
N CYS A 129 -22.32 13.29 -8.33
CA CYS A 129 -22.38 12.84 -9.71
C CYS A 129 -23.27 13.76 -10.55
N SER A 130 -23.28 13.55 -11.86
CA SER A 130 -24.16 14.28 -12.78
C SER A 130 -25.65 14.16 -12.40
N GLU A 131 -26.48 15.08 -12.92
CA GLU A 131 -27.94 15.11 -12.66
C GLU A 131 -28.67 13.80 -12.99
N SER A 132 -28.10 12.97 -13.86
CA SER A 132 -28.62 11.65 -14.19
C SER A 132 -28.51 10.62 -13.03
N GLY A 133 -27.75 10.95 -11.99
CA GLY A 133 -27.67 10.23 -10.72
C GLY A 133 -26.69 9.06 -10.69
N PHE A 134 -26.39 8.57 -9.48
CA PHE A 134 -25.41 7.49 -9.25
C PHE A 134 -25.83 6.16 -9.89
N SER A 135 -27.14 5.88 -9.96
CA SER A 135 -27.68 4.65 -10.57
C SER A 135 -27.27 4.47 -12.04
N ARG A 136 -26.87 5.55 -12.73
CA ARG A 136 -26.42 5.54 -14.11
C ARG A 136 -24.93 5.24 -14.30
N LEU A 137 -24.12 5.29 -13.25
CA LEU A 137 -22.67 5.06 -13.30
C LEU A 137 -22.31 3.85 -14.16
N ARG A 138 -22.91 2.69 -13.89
CA ARG A 138 -22.65 1.45 -14.65
C ARG A 138 -22.96 1.56 -16.14
N SER A 139 -24.03 2.29 -16.50
CA SER A 139 -24.44 2.43 -17.90
C SER A 139 -23.39 3.20 -18.69
N TYR A 140 -22.83 4.26 -18.10
CA TYR A 140 -21.75 5.04 -18.70
C TYR A 140 -20.41 4.29 -18.65
N ALA A 141 -20.10 3.62 -17.55
CA ALA A 141 -18.86 2.85 -17.41
C ALA A 141 -18.76 1.69 -18.41
N SER A 142 -19.89 1.05 -18.75
CA SER A 142 -19.93 -0.05 -19.72
C SER A 142 -20.01 0.39 -21.19
N ASP A 143 -20.12 1.69 -21.47
CA ASP A 143 -20.23 2.20 -22.84
C ASP A 143 -18.83 2.44 -23.44
N SER A 144 -18.40 1.49 -24.27
CA SER A 144 -17.09 1.54 -24.93
C SER A 144 -16.95 2.66 -25.97
N THR A 145 -18.01 3.40 -26.27
CA THR A 145 -17.96 4.55 -27.19
C THR A 145 -17.56 5.85 -26.50
N LEU A 146 -17.51 5.86 -25.16
CA LEU A 146 -17.16 7.02 -24.37
C LEU A 146 -15.67 7.01 -24.01
N LEU A 147 -15.08 8.20 -24.04
CA LEU A 147 -13.74 8.43 -23.53
C LEU A 147 -13.79 8.62 -22.02
N LEU A 148 -12.99 7.84 -21.30
CA LEU A 148 -12.84 7.91 -19.85
C LEU A 148 -11.63 8.77 -19.49
N SER A 149 -11.80 9.69 -18.56
CA SER A 149 -10.69 10.39 -17.91
C SER A 149 -10.82 10.35 -16.39
N VAL A 150 -9.69 10.31 -15.71
CA VAL A 150 -9.57 10.43 -14.25
C VAL A 150 -8.65 11.61 -13.97
N ALA A 151 -9.10 12.52 -13.12
CA ALA A 151 -8.34 13.69 -12.70
C ALA A 151 -8.30 13.80 -11.18
N ASP A 152 -7.12 14.14 -10.65
CA ASP A 152 -6.96 14.63 -9.29
C ASP A 152 -7.25 16.14 -9.27
N ILE A 153 -8.25 16.53 -8.47
CA ILE A 153 -8.62 17.92 -8.23
C ILE A 153 -7.97 18.38 -6.93
N GLY A 154 -6.79 19.00 -7.06
CA GLY A 154 -6.12 19.72 -5.98
C GLY A 154 -5.63 18.85 -4.83
N GLY A 155 -5.36 17.56 -5.06
CA GLY A 155 -4.93 16.58 -4.07
C GLY A 155 -6.01 16.23 -3.04
N ARG A 156 -7.28 16.48 -3.37
CA ARG A 156 -8.40 16.35 -2.41
C ARG A 156 -9.53 15.48 -2.92
N ARG A 157 -9.78 15.49 -4.23
CA ARG A 157 -10.90 14.76 -4.83
C ARG A 157 -10.47 14.13 -6.14
N TYR A 158 -10.98 12.94 -6.41
CA TYR A 158 -10.97 12.39 -7.76
C TYR A 158 -12.20 12.86 -8.52
N ARG A 159 -12.02 13.15 -9.81
CA ARG A 159 -13.10 13.30 -10.80
C ARG A 159 -12.90 12.26 -11.87
N VAL A 160 -13.91 11.41 -12.03
CA VAL A 160 -13.98 10.45 -13.13
C VAL A 160 -15.05 10.94 -14.09
N GLU A 161 -14.67 11.17 -15.34
CA GLU A 161 -15.53 11.79 -16.35
C GLU A 161 -15.59 10.92 -17.60
N TRP A 162 -16.81 10.78 -18.14
CA TRP A 162 -17.07 10.14 -19.41
C TRP A 162 -17.47 11.20 -20.42
N ARG A 163 -16.83 11.17 -21.58
CA ARG A 163 -17.03 12.13 -22.66
C ARG A 163 -17.41 11.42 -23.95
N LYS A 164 -18.33 12.03 -24.70
CA LYS A 164 -18.55 11.70 -26.10
C LYS A 164 -17.82 12.73 -26.93
N GLU A 165 -16.74 12.31 -27.60
CA GLU A 165 -15.79 13.25 -28.20
C GLU A 165 -15.32 14.27 -27.14
N ASP A 166 -15.49 15.57 -27.39
CA ASP A 166 -15.12 16.64 -26.45
C ASP A 166 -16.27 17.08 -25.51
N THR A 167 -17.40 16.37 -25.48
CA THR A 167 -18.53 16.77 -24.62
C THR A 167 -18.63 15.85 -23.39
N PRO A 168 -18.53 16.38 -22.15
CA PRO A 168 -18.77 15.60 -20.94
C PRO A 168 -20.24 15.20 -20.84
N VAL A 169 -20.51 13.90 -20.66
CA VAL A 169 -21.87 13.35 -20.59
C VAL A 169 -22.21 12.77 -19.22
N TYR A 170 -21.20 12.41 -18.44
CA TYR A 170 -21.35 11.94 -17.06
C TYR A 170 -20.07 12.18 -16.28
N TYR A 171 -20.19 12.45 -14.99
CA TYR A 171 -19.08 12.49 -14.06
C TYR A 171 -19.49 11.95 -12.69
N ILE A 172 -18.49 11.49 -11.96
CA ILE A 172 -18.56 11.23 -10.52
C ILE A 172 -17.33 11.85 -9.85
N GLU A 173 -17.52 12.49 -8.71
CA GLU A 173 -16.48 13.07 -7.89
C GLU A 173 -16.57 12.59 -6.45
N PHE A 174 -15.45 12.28 -5.83
CA PHE A 174 -15.39 11.79 -4.46
C PHE A 174 -14.06 12.16 -3.78
N PRO A 175 -14.01 12.24 -2.44
CA PRO A 175 -12.79 12.54 -1.70
C PRO A 175 -11.66 11.53 -1.93
N ILE A 176 -10.41 12.00 -1.88
CA ILE A 176 -9.22 11.14 -1.76
C ILE A 176 -9.04 10.84 -0.27
N GLU A 177 -9.73 9.82 0.20
CA GLU A 177 -9.71 9.39 1.61
C GLU A 177 -9.55 7.87 1.70
N TYR A 178 -8.53 7.42 2.44
CA TYR A 178 -8.17 6.00 2.52
C TYR A 178 -9.34 5.10 2.98
N GLU A 179 -10.06 5.51 4.04
CA GLU A 179 -11.23 4.74 4.53
C GLU A 179 -12.31 4.60 3.47
N LEU A 180 -12.56 5.66 2.68
CA LEU A 180 -13.55 5.65 1.60
C LEU A 180 -13.09 4.78 0.43
N LEU A 181 -11.84 4.92 -0.01
CA LEU A 181 -11.27 4.20 -1.14
C LEU A 181 -11.22 2.69 -0.89
N HIS A 182 -10.90 2.28 0.34
CA HIS A 182 -10.77 0.86 0.72
C HIS A 182 -12.03 0.28 1.38
N GLY A 183 -12.97 1.12 1.81
CA GLY A 183 -14.18 0.67 2.50
C GLY A 183 -13.90 0.06 3.87
N ALA A 184 -12.83 0.52 4.53
CA ALA A 184 -12.31 0.00 5.79
C ALA A 184 -12.29 1.11 6.84
N SER A 185 -12.55 0.76 8.09
CA SER A 185 -12.53 1.73 9.20
C SER A 185 -11.11 1.98 9.72
N MET A 186 -10.85 3.14 10.32
CA MET A 186 -9.52 3.44 10.86
C MET A 186 -9.01 2.40 11.88
N PRO A 187 -9.82 1.90 12.85
CA PRO A 187 -9.37 0.83 13.74
C PRO A 187 -8.98 -0.47 12.99
N GLU A 188 -9.67 -0.76 11.89
CA GLU A 188 -9.36 -1.90 11.05
C GLU A 188 -8.02 -1.70 10.32
N ASN A 189 -7.84 -0.53 9.71
CA ASN A 189 -6.63 -0.15 8.99
C ASN A 189 -5.39 -0.22 9.91
N GLU A 190 -5.48 0.30 11.14
CA GLU A 190 -4.40 0.22 12.13
C GLU A 190 -4.02 -1.21 12.50
N ARG A 191 -5.01 -2.07 12.72
CA ARG A 191 -4.80 -3.49 13.06
C ARG A 191 -4.08 -4.21 11.92
N ARG A 192 -4.51 -3.96 10.67
CA ARG A 192 -3.96 -4.58 9.46
C ARG A 192 -2.53 -4.08 9.18
N LEU A 193 -2.30 -2.78 9.30
CA LEU A 193 -0.99 -2.17 9.13
C LEU A 193 0.10 -2.85 9.97
N VAL A 194 -0.17 -3.11 11.25
CA VAL A 194 0.81 -3.78 12.12
C VAL A 194 1.08 -5.21 11.67
N ALA A 195 0.03 -5.97 11.34
CA ALA A 195 0.18 -7.34 10.86
C ALA A 195 0.97 -7.40 9.55
N ASP A 196 0.69 -6.47 8.64
CA ASP A 196 1.31 -6.42 7.32
C ASP A 196 2.80 -6.05 7.40
N ILE A 197 3.17 -5.04 8.20
CA ILE A 197 4.57 -4.67 8.43
C ILE A 197 5.35 -5.84 9.07
N GLN A 198 4.75 -6.56 10.02
CA GLN A 198 5.40 -7.71 10.67
C GLN A 198 5.58 -8.90 9.72
N ALA A 199 4.64 -9.11 8.80
CA ALA A 199 4.71 -10.17 7.81
C ALA A 199 5.64 -9.82 6.63
N TRP A 200 5.97 -8.54 6.45
CA TRP A 200 6.78 -8.05 5.34
C TRP A 200 8.22 -8.56 5.41
N LYS A 201 8.63 -9.32 4.39
CA LYS A 201 9.96 -9.95 4.35
C LYS A 201 11.06 -9.01 3.85
N GLY A 202 10.69 -7.85 3.32
CA GLY A 202 11.60 -6.86 2.73
C GLY A 202 12.16 -7.29 1.37
N SER A 203 12.32 -6.32 0.47
CA SER A 203 13.11 -6.48 -0.73
C SER A 203 14.58 -6.76 -0.38
N ARG A 204 15.21 -7.65 -1.16
CA ARG A 204 16.64 -7.96 -1.04
C ARG A 204 17.53 -6.95 -1.77
N GLU A 205 16.97 -6.00 -2.52
CA GLU A 205 17.76 -4.98 -3.19
C GLU A 205 18.44 -4.06 -2.18
N ARG A 206 19.74 -4.29 -2.02
CA ARG A 206 20.64 -3.50 -1.19
C ARG A 206 21.71 -2.92 -2.10
N VAL A 207 21.41 -1.80 -2.73
CA VAL A 207 22.38 -1.08 -3.55
C VAL A 207 22.24 0.38 -3.25
N ASP A 208 23.36 1.06 -3.02
CA ASP A 208 23.39 2.51 -3.09
C ASP A 208 24.83 2.97 -3.32
N THR A 209 25.40 2.62 -4.49
CA THR A 209 26.55 3.37 -5.03
C THR A 209 26.05 4.19 -6.19
N LEU A 210 26.11 5.50 -6.05
CA LEU A 210 25.76 6.41 -7.12
C LEU A 210 27.00 6.63 -8.01
N THR A 211 26.85 6.40 -9.31
CA THR A 211 27.98 6.48 -10.27
C THR A 211 27.97 7.76 -11.11
N SER A 212 26.96 8.62 -10.97
CA SER A 212 26.83 9.86 -11.76
C SER A 212 26.83 11.09 -10.84
N ARG A 213 27.54 12.14 -11.27
CA ARG A 213 27.65 13.44 -10.59
C ARG A 213 26.55 14.42 -11.01
N GLU A 214 25.88 14.19 -12.13
CA GLU A 214 25.01 15.19 -12.76
C GLU A 214 23.85 15.64 -11.86
N GLU A 215 23.40 14.77 -10.96
CA GLU A 215 22.28 15.02 -10.04
C GLU A 215 22.74 15.53 -8.65
N LEU A 216 24.05 15.57 -8.40
CA LEU A 216 24.62 15.90 -7.09
C LEU A 216 24.99 17.37 -6.98
N VAL A 217 24.54 18.01 -5.90
CA VAL A 217 24.89 19.38 -5.54
C VAL A 217 26.04 19.36 -4.53
N PRO A 218 27.21 19.95 -4.85
CA PRO A 218 28.30 20.08 -3.89
C PRO A 218 27.92 21.10 -2.81
N ILE A 219 28.33 20.84 -1.57
CA ILE A 219 28.23 21.83 -0.48
C ILE A 219 29.61 22.39 -0.12
N TYR A 220 29.65 23.31 0.85
CA TYR A 220 30.88 23.98 1.27
C TYR A 220 32.01 23.04 1.74
N ARG A 221 31.66 21.82 2.16
CA ARG A 221 32.59 20.82 2.69
C ARG A 221 33.22 20.01 1.54
N LYS A 222 34.53 19.81 1.58
CA LYS A 222 35.26 19.03 0.57
C LYS A 222 34.68 17.62 0.46
N ASN A 223 34.52 17.13 -0.76
CA ASN A 223 34.04 15.79 -1.10
C ASN A 223 32.62 15.48 -0.59
N TYR A 224 31.81 16.49 -0.27
CA TYR A 224 30.46 16.31 0.26
C TYR A 224 29.41 16.77 -0.74
N TYR A 225 28.40 15.93 -0.94
CA TYR A 225 27.34 16.15 -1.93
C TYR A 225 25.96 15.82 -1.38
N ILE A 226 24.97 16.54 -1.87
CA ILE A 226 23.54 16.29 -1.63
C ILE A 226 22.93 15.85 -2.96
N LEU A 227 22.15 14.78 -2.94
CA LEU A 227 21.19 14.47 -3.98
C LEU A 227 19.85 15.10 -3.54
N PRO A 228 19.44 16.24 -4.15
CA PRO A 228 18.24 16.94 -3.72
C PRO A 228 17.00 16.09 -3.96
N GLY A 229 16.13 16.05 -2.97
CA GLY A 229 14.78 15.53 -3.08
C GLY A 229 13.74 16.64 -2.93
N ASP A 230 12.47 16.25 -2.95
CA ASP A 230 11.35 17.14 -2.66
C ASP A 230 11.31 17.53 -1.17
N SER A 231 10.70 18.68 -0.88
CA SER A 231 10.28 19.08 0.46
C SER A 231 8.78 18.87 0.66
N TYR A 232 8.34 18.73 1.91
CA TYR A 232 6.93 18.59 2.25
C TYR A 232 6.59 19.38 3.51
N LEU A 233 5.59 20.27 3.43
CA LEU A 233 5.12 21.18 4.49
C LEU A 233 6.13 22.25 4.94
N LEU A 234 7.34 21.81 5.29
CA LEU A 234 8.45 22.63 5.77
C LEU A 234 9.66 22.39 4.87
N ASP A 235 10.45 23.44 4.64
CA ASP A 235 11.64 23.37 3.77
C ASP A 235 12.72 22.41 4.31
N ASN A 236 12.70 22.12 5.61
CA ASN A 236 13.63 21.21 6.28
C ASN A 236 13.11 19.76 6.40
N LEU A 237 11.88 19.49 5.96
CA LEU A 237 11.33 18.14 5.87
C LEU A 237 11.48 17.65 4.43
N THR A 238 12.57 16.93 4.16
CA THR A 238 13.04 16.68 2.78
C THR A 238 13.31 15.20 2.52
N SER A 239 13.29 14.82 1.25
CA SER A 239 13.76 13.50 0.77
C SER A 239 15.23 13.55 0.28
N ASN A 240 16.01 14.49 0.80
CA ASN A 240 17.42 14.64 0.48
C ASN A 240 18.23 13.41 0.90
N ARG A 241 19.24 13.08 0.09
CA ARG A 241 20.20 12.00 0.37
C ARG A 241 21.61 12.56 0.33
N TYR A 242 22.49 12.03 1.18
CA TYR A 242 23.80 12.61 1.40
C TYR A 242 24.90 11.64 0.99
N TYR A 243 25.89 12.15 0.27
CA TYR A 243 26.97 11.34 -0.31
C TYR A 243 28.34 11.99 -0.07
N MET A 244 29.36 11.14 0.02
CA MET A 244 30.76 11.54 -0.07
C MET A 244 31.42 10.96 -1.32
N LEU A 245 32.33 11.72 -1.92
CA LEU A 245 33.23 11.19 -2.95
C LEU A 245 34.25 10.26 -2.29
N ALA A 246 34.37 9.02 -2.78
CA ALA A 246 35.32 8.04 -2.24
C ALA A 246 36.77 8.54 -2.38
N GLU A 247 37.61 8.30 -1.36
CA GLU A 247 38.96 8.88 -1.27
C GLU A 247 39.87 8.53 -2.46
N ASP A 248 39.67 7.37 -3.09
CA ASP A 248 40.44 6.87 -4.23
C ASP A 248 39.66 6.90 -5.57
N SER A 249 38.64 7.76 -5.68
CA SER A 249 37.84 7.86 -6.91
C SER A 249 37.47 9.30 -7.26
N ASP A 250 37.46 9.60 -8.56
CA ASP A 250 36.98 10.87 -9.09
C ASP A 250 35.48 10.85 -9.47
N SER A 251 34.81 9.70 -9.36
CA SER A 251 33.43 9.52 -9.85
C SER A 251 32.54 8.62 -8.99
N LEU A 252 33.09 7.93 -7.97
CA LEU A 252 32.31 7.06 -7.09
C LEU A 252 31.81 7.83 -5.87
N PHE A 253 30.49 7.95 -5.75
CA PHE A 253 29.83 8.57 -4.61
C PHE A 253 29.23 7.50 -3.71
N VAL A 254 29.61 7.53 -2.44
CA VAL A 254 29.14 6.60 -1.41
C VAL A 254 28.20 7.33 -0.45
N PRO A 255 27.08 6.72 -0.04
CA PRO A 255 26.17 7.29 0.93
C PRO A 255 26.90 7.58 2.24
N ILE A 256 26.57 8.72 2.84
CA ILE A 256 27.04 9.05 4.19
C ILE A 256 26.34 8.13 5.17
N TYR A 257 27.14 7.33 5.88
CA TYR A 257 26.67 6.44 6.96
C TYR A 257 27.79 6.26 8.00
N THR A 258 27.88 7.22 8.92
CA THR A 258 28.91 7.29 9.97
C THR A 258 28.44 8.16 11.13
N ARG A 259 28.97 7.90 12.33
CA ARG A 259 28.75 8.76 13.51
C ARG A 259 29.23 10.20 13.32
N ASP A 260 30.26 10.45 12.51
CA ASP A 260 30.81 11.80 12.30
C ASP A 260 29.80 12.76 11.61
N TYR A 261 28.79 12.19 10.94
CA TYR A 261 27.71 12.89 10.24
C TYR A 261 26.38 12.23 10.62
N PRO A 262 25.96 12.33 11.89
CA PRO A 262 24.94 11.44 12.42
C PRO A 262 23.55 11.75 11.83
N LEU A 263 23.22 13.03 11.64
CA LEU A 263 21.93 13.45 11.12
C LEU A 263 21.79 13.12 9.63
N GLU A 264 22.86 13.27 8.86
CA GLU A 264 22.85 12.99 7.42
C GLU A 264 22.89 11.49 7.12
N SER A 265 23.52 10.72 8.01
CA SER A 265 23.42 9.26 8.03
C SER A 265 22.00 8.80 8.30
N LEU A 266 21.34 9.37 9.31
CA LEU A 266 19.94 9.05 9.63
C LEU A 266 18.99 9.48 8.52
N ALA A 267 19.19 10.66 7.93
CA ALA A 267 18.39 11.14 6.81
C ALA A 267 18.48 10.15 5.64
N THR A 268 19.70 9.77 5.24
CA THR A 268 19.90 8.84 4.13
C THR A 268 19.34 7.45 4.46
N LEU A 269 19.63 6.91 5.64
CA LEU A 269 19.13 5.60 6.09
C LEU A 269 17.59 5.53 6.08
N LEU A 270 16.92 6.53 6.64
CA LEU A 270 15.46 6.53 6.82
C LEU A 270 14.73 6.91 5.53
N VAL A 271 15.33 7.75 4.67
CA VAL A 271 14.75 8.13 3.37
C VAL A 271 14.96 7.06 2.30
N THR A 272 16.04 6.28 2.33
CA THR A 272 16.26 5.21 1.33
C THR A 272 15.77 3.85 1.80
N GLY A 273 15.98 3.48 3.07
CA GLY A 273 15.70 2.14 3.59
C GLY A 273 16.43 1.00 2.87
N THR A 274 17.46 1.31 2.08
CA THR A 274 18.25 0.34 1.30
C THR A 274 19.66 0.14 1.87
N LEU A 275 20.13 1.06 2.72
CA LEU A 275 21.46 0.97 3.32
C LEU A 275 21.57 -0.28 4.19
N PRO A 276 22.61 -1.13 4.02
CA PRO A 276 22.79 -2.31 4.86
C PRO A 276 22.93 -1.95 6.34
N ASN A 277 22.05 -2.51 7.17
CA ASN A 277 22.05 -2.36 8.62
C ASN A 277 21.25 -3.48 9.28
N ASP A 278 21.47 -3.64 10.58
CA ASP A 278 20.75 -4.54 11.47
C ASP A 278 20.00 -3.75 12.56
N PHE A 279 19.52 -2.55 12.22
CA PHE A 279 18.65 -1.78 13.11
C PHE A 279 17.22 -2.33 13.08
N SER A 280 16.58 -2.29 14.24
CA SER A 280 15.14 -2.56 14.37
C SER A 280 14.41 -1.36 14.94
N PHE A 281 13.20 -1.11 14.47
CA PHE A 281 12.26 -0.25 15.16
C PHE A 281 11.61 -1.02 16.30
N GLU A 282 11.65 -0.47 17.51
CA GLU A 282 10.68 -0.77 18.57
C GLU A 282 9.49 0.16 18.34
N MET A 283 8.49 -0.32 17.59
CA MET A 283 7.40 0.46 17.05
C MET A 283 6.16 0.40 17.93
N LYS A 284 5.69 1.55 18.40
CA LYS A 284 4.41 1.74 19.06
C LYS A 284 3.47 2.53 18.15
N VAL A 285 2.31 1.97 17.83
CA VAL A 285 1.27 2.66 17.06
C VAL A 285 0.45 3.54 18.00
N ASP A 286 0.33 4.82 17.65
CA ASP A 286 -0.45 5.83 18.35
C ASP A 286 -1.74 6.08 17.55
N GLY A 287 -2.76 5.29 17.87
CA GLY A 287 -4.00 5.22 17.12
C GLY A 287 -5.22 4.94 18.01
N TYR A 288 -6.34 4.58 17.37
CA TYR A 288 -7.59 4.23 18.05
C TYR A 288 -7.47 2.95 18.88
N ASN A 289 -6.65 2.00 18.43
CA ASN A 289 -6.42 0.75 19.14
C ASN A 289 -5.18 0.80 20.02
N MET A 290 -5.28 0.26 21.24
CA MET A 290 -4.11 -0.06 22.06
C MET A 290 -3.42 -1.31 21.51
N LEU A 291 -2.66 -1.16 20.43
CA LEU A 291 -1.87 -2.24 19.84
C LEU A 291 -0.58 -2.48 20.64
N PRO A 292 -0.09 -3.73 20.69
CA PRO A 292 1.18 -4.02 21.33
C PRO A 292 2.32 -3.33 20.59
N THR A 293 3.39 -3.01 21.32
CA THR A 293 4.66 -2.62 20.70
C THR A 293 5.22 -3.81 19.92
N VAL A 294 5.67 -3.56 18.70
CA VAL A 294 6.23 -4.58 17.81
C VAL A 294 7.67 -4.22 17.43
N THR A 295 8.50 -5.24 17.24
CA THR A 295 9.87 -5.05 16.76
C THR A 295 9.96 -5.47 15.30
N VAL A 296 10.41 -4.55 14.44
CA VAL A 296 10.51 -4.78 12.99
C VAL A 296 11.83 -4.24 12.45
N PRO A 297 12.50 -4.92 11.51
CA PRO A 297 13.72 -4.39 10.89
C PRO A 297 13.44 -3.06 10.19
N VAL A 298 14.33 -2.07 10.35
CA VAL A 298 14.16 -0.72 9.79
C VAL A 298 13.93 -0.78 8.28
N ASN A 299 14.78 -1.49 7.54
CA ASN A 299 14.66 -1.58 6.09
C ASN A 299 13.36 -2.28 5.65
N ALA A 300 12.92 -3.32 6.36
CA ALA A 300 11.68 -4.02 6.03
C ALA A 300 10.46 -3.10 6.22
N ALA A 301 10.41 -2.33 7.32
CA ALA A 301 9.32 -1.38 7.55
C ALA A 301 9.30 -0.27 6.50
N LEU A 302 10.46 0.31 6.17
CA LEU A 302 10.54 1.38 5.17
C LEU A 302 10.18 0.88 3.76
N ASP A 303 10.61 -0.33 3.42
CA ASP A 303 10.27 -0.99 2.15
C ASP A 303 8.76 -1.28 2.05
N TYR A 304 8.13 -1.77 3.12
CA TYR A 304 6.68 -1.92 3.18
C TYR A 304 5.96 -0.61 2.84
N PHE A 305 6.26 0.49 3.54
CA PHE A 305 5.57 1.76 3.26
C PHE A 305 5.78 2.24 1.81
N ARG A 306 6.96 2.03 1.22
CA ARG A 306 7.22 2.34 -0.19
C ARG A 306 6.42 1.44 -1.14
N SER A 307 6.28 0.16 -0.82
CA SER A 307 5.45 -0.77 -1.59
C SER A 307 3.97 -0.36 -1.59
N CYS A 308 3.50 0.29 -0.52
CA CYS A 308 2.19 0.92 -0.46
C CYS A 308 2.08 2.24 -1.24
N GLY A 309 3.14 2.70 -1.93
CA GLY A 309 3.17 3.95 -2.67
C GLY A 309 3.58 5.18 -1.87
N CYS A 310 4.10 5.01 -0.65
CA CYS A 310 4.53 6.15 0.16
C CYS A 310 5.88 6.72 -0.30
N VAL A 311 5.97 8.05 -0.31
CA VAL A 311 7.21 8.82 -0.49
C VAL A 311 7.71 9.31 0.87
N PRO A 312 8.95 8.98 1.27
CA PRO A 312 9.52 9.36 2.57
C PRO A 312 10.04 10.80 2.59
N PHE A 313 9.81 11.53 3.68
CA PHE A 313 10.42 12.82 3.98
C PHE A 313 10.96 12.83 5.41
N PHE A 314 12.21 13.26 5.57
CA PHE A 314 12.92 13.26 6.86
C PHE A 314 13.13 14.68 7.38
N GLY A 315 12.99 14.84 8.69
CA GLY A 315 13.28 16.06 9.42
C GLY A 315 13.88 15.77 10.79
N VAL A 316 14.61 16.72 11.33
CA VAL A 316 15.22 16.61 12.66
C VAL A 316 14.37 17.40 13.65
N GLY A 317 13.97 16.74 14.76
CA GLY A 317 13.23 17.38 15.83
C GLY A 317 14.17 17.94 16.91
N ASP A 318 14.97 17.07 17.51
CA ASP A 318 15.97 17.46 18.52
C ASP A 318 17.22 16.58 18.38
N PHE A 319 18.37 17.14 18.72
CA PHE A 319 19.62 16.40 18.77
C PHE A 319 20.49 16.87 19.92
N THR A 320 20.64 16.00 20.91
CA THR A 320 21.56 16.18 22.04
C THR A 320 22.42 14.92 22.10
N ASP A 321 23.67 15.01 21.60
CA ASP A 321 24.56 13.85 21.51
C ASP A 321 24.60 13.05 22.83
N PRO A 322 24.38 11.72 22.78
CA PRO A 322 24.32 10.88 21.59
C PRO A 322 22.90 10.58 21.07
N VAL A 323 21.87 11.30 21.51
CA VAL A 323 20.47 11.00 21.19
C VAL A 323 19.93 11.97 20.14
N ALA A 324 19.44 11.41 19.03
CA ALA A 324 18.69 12.15 18.02
C ALA A 324 17.21 11.76 18.06
N THR A 325 16.33 12.74 17.90
CA THR A 325 14.92 12.56 17.62
C THR A 325 14.61 13.13 16.25
N CYS A 326 14.08 12.27 15.38
CA CYS A 326 13.79 12.57 13.99
C CYS A 326 12.31 12.32 13.67
N TYR A 327 11.83 12.99 12.64
CA TYR A 327 10.51 12.78 12.06
C TYR A 327 10.67 12.20 10.67
N LEU A 328 9.93 11.14 10.39
CA LEU A 328 9.82 10.53 9.08
C LEU A 328 8.35 10.53 8.67
N VAL A 329 8.03 11.25 7.59
CA VAL A 329 6.70 11.29 7.00
C VAL A 329 6.68 10.40 5.76
N MET A 330 5.86 9.35 5.79
CA MET A 330 5.60 8.48 4.64
C MET A 330 4.30 8.95 3.97
N ARG A 331 4.41 9.73 2.90
CA ARG A 331 3.28 10.40 2.24
C ARG A 331 2.74 9.57 1.08
N ASN A 332 1.43 9.31 1.05
CA ASN A 332 0.76 8.67 -0.07
C ASN A 332 -0.31 9.62 -0.67
N PRO A 333 0.05 10.42 -1.70
CA PRO A 333 -0.87 11.40 -2.27
C PRO A 333 -2.06 10.76 -2.99
N SER A 334 -1.87 9.60 -3.63
CA SER A 334 -2.93 8.89 -4.36
C SER A 334 -4.00 8.27 -3.46
N GLU A 335 -3.71 8.14 -2.16
CA GLU A 335 -4.60 7.57 -1.16
C GLU A 335 -4.97 8.59 -0.07
N GLY A 336 -4.45 9.83 -0.17
CA GLY A 336 -4.87 10.97 0.64
C GLY A 336 -4.37 10.97 2.08
N TYR A 337 -3.35 10.18 2.41
CA TYR A 337 -2.84 10.05 3.78
C TYR A 337 -1.32 10.22 3.89
N CYS A 338 -0.84 10.39 5.12
CA CYS A 338 0.55 10.10 5.48
C CYS A 338 0.64 9.29 6.78
N HIS A 339 1.75 8.57 6.94
CA HIS A 339 2.18 8.05 8.24
C HIS A 339 3.25 8.97 8.81
N LEU A 340 3.13 9.33 10.08
CA LEU A 340 4.17 10.06 10.81
C LEU A 340 4.88 9.11 11.77
N MET A 341 6.18 8.97 11.61
CA MET A 341 7.04 8.23 12.53
C MET A 341 7.94 9.21 13.27
N ARG A 342 7.84 9.24 14.60
CA ARG A 342 8.82 9.88 15.47
C ARG A 342 9.84 8.82 15.91
N VAL A 343 11.07 8.97 15.45
CA VAL A 343 12.15 8.00 15.66
C VAL A 343 13.17 8.60 16.63
N THR A 344 13.48 7.88 17.71
CA THR A 344 14.55 8.23 18.63
C THR A 344 15.66 7.18 18.56
N VAL A 345 16.89 7.64 18.39
CA VAL A 345 18.04 6.78 18.10
C VAL A 345 19.28 7.26 18.85
N ASN A 346 20.08 6.30 19.34
CA ASN A 346 21.41 6.56 19.86
C ASN A 346 22.41 6.55 18.68
N VAL A 347 22.90 7.72 18.29
CA VAL A 347 23.79 7.85 17.12
C VAL A 347 25.15 7.19 17.32
N SER A 348 25.47 6.79 18.56
CA SER A 348 26.65 5.98 18.86
C SER A 348 26.64 4.62 18.18
N GLU A 349 25.46 4.14 17.78
CA GLU A 349 25.26 2.81 17.18
C GLU A 349 25.42 2.82 15.65
N LEU A 350 25.57 4.01 15.03
CA LEU A 350 25.64 4.17 13.57
C LEU A 350 26.84 3.44 12.96
N ASP A 351 28.01 3.52 13.57
CA ASP A 351 29.22 2.87 13.04
C ASP A 351 29.13 1.33 13.14
N SER A 352 28.49 0.82 14.19
CA SER A 352 28.16 -0.62 14.32
C SER A 352 27.00 -1.06 13.44
N ARG A 353 26.23 -0.12 12.89
CA ARG A 353 25.04 -0.35 12.03
C ARG A 353 24.02 -1.31 12.64
N HIS A 354 23.97 -1.38 13.95
CA HIS A 354 23.20 -2.34 14.72
C HIS A 354 22.70 -1.69 16.00
N GLY A 355 21.44 -1.92 16.32
CA GLY A 355 20.81 -1.34 17.50
C GLY A 355 19.29 -1.33 17.41
N THR A 356 18.66 -0.60 18.32
CA THR A 356 17.20 -0.45 18.34
C THR A 356 16.82 1.01 18.39
N MET A 357 15.91 1.40 17.50
CA MET A 357 15.36 2.75 17.42
C MET A 357 13.94 2.75 17.98
N ALA A 358 13.66 3.57 18.99
CA ALA A 358 12.30 3.75 19.47
C ALA A 358 11.50 4.49 18.39
N CYS A 359 10.34 3.97 18.00
CA CYS A 359 9.50 4.53 16.94
C CYS A 359 8.07 4.68 17.43
N ARG A 360 7.52 5.90 17.37
CA ARG A 360 6.09 6.15 17.57
C ARG A 360 5.47 6.45 16.21
N LEU A 361 4.56 5.58 15.77
CA LEU A 361 3.88 5.66 14.48
C LEU A 361 2.46 6.18 14.67
N THR A 362 2.14 7.33 14.07
CA THR A 362 0.78 7.83 13.92
C THR A 362 0.35 7.57 12.46
N PRO A 363 -0.47 6.54 12.19
CA PRO A 363 -0.75 6.12 10.84
C PRO A 363 -1.95 6.86 10.23
N TYR A 364 -2.05 6.82 8.89
CA TYR A 364 -3.22 7.27 8.12
C TYR A 364 -3.73 8.68 8.47
N ILE A 365 -2.82 9.62 8.76
CA ILE A 365 -3.18 11.01 8.99
C ILE A 365 -3.68 11.58 7.65
N PRO A 366 -4.91 12.10 7.57
CA PRO A 366 -5.41 12.72 6.35
C PRO A 366 -4.52 13.89 5.95
N MET A 367 -4.10 13.95 4.69
CA MET A 367 -3.18 14.99 4.21
C MET A 367 -3.72 16.42 4.40
N SER A 368 -5.04 16.58 4.45
CA SER A 368 -5.72 17.85 4.76
C SER A 368 -5.48 18.34 6.20
N ARG A 369 -5.07 17.46 7.12
CA ARG A 369 -4.86 17.73 8.55
C ARG A 369 -3.40 17.66 8.99
N VAL A 370 -2.50 17.33 8.07
CA VAL A 370 -1.09 17.11 8.40
C VAL A 370 -0.40 18.40 8.88
N ALA A 371 -0.73 19.55 8.30
CA ALA A 371 -0.11 20.83 8.70
C ALA A 371 -0.31 21.12 10.19
N SER A 372 -1.49 20.82 10.75
CA SER A 372 -1.78 21.05 12.17
C SER A 372 -0.98 20.19 13.14
N LEU A 373 -0.24 19.17 12.66
CA LEU A 373 0.63 18.35 13.51
C LEU A 373 2.01 18.98 13.76
N PHE A 374 2.35 20.05 13.05
CA PHE A 374 3.63 20.76 13.15
C PHE A 374 3.48 22.17 13.75
N ASP A 375 2.26 22.57 14.13
CA ASP A 375 1.93 23.90 14.66
C ASP A 375 2.08 24.03 16.19
N ASP A 376 2.70 23.05 16.86
CA ASP A 376 2.95 23.05 18.32
C ASP A 376 4.38 23.46 18.71
#